data_AF-A0A2M7D226-F1
#
_entry.id   AF-A0A2M7D226-F1
#
_cell.length_a   1.000
_cell.length_b   1.000
_cell.length_c   1.000
_cell.angle_alpha   90.00
_cell.angle_beta   90.00
_cell.angle_gamma   90.00
#
_symmetry.space_group_name_H-M   'P 1'
#
loop_
_entity.id
_entity.type
_entity.pdbx_description
1 polymer ?
#
loop_
_entity_poly.entity_id
_entity_poly.type
_entity_poly.pdbx_seq_one_letter_code
_entity_poly.pdbx_strand_id
1 'polypeptide(L)'
;MKTLSRRVATKTAGVFYKDIVSHTNSVVDKVFIIRYKDINGRDKLTTIGKFSDGIREAYCKAKLNEIKHKIIHGEELPRIARKKSNITFDELAEFYFELKEKGTHKDPKKEKARYTNHIKNLIENYLPENITKELLLDLQNNFKKKLAPRTTNHLLFLITSILKNGIETKKYTGLVPTIKGLTLDNARERYLELEEINSLLQESKKEFCNDIGSVINSVSTPNFS
;
A
#
# COMPACT_ATOMS: atom_id res chain seq x y z
N MET A 1 -36.93 31.56 12.44
CA MET A 1 -37.43 30.17 12.31
C MET A 1 -36.38 29.23 12.88
N LYS A 2 -36.78 28.21 13.64
CA LYS A 2 -35.85 27.26 14.27
C LYS A 2 -36.30 25.84 14.00
N THR A 3 -35.34 24.91 13.86
CA THR A 3 -35.65 23.47 13.79
C THR A 3 -35.77 22.91 15.19
N LEU A 4 -36.76 22.05 15.43
CA LEU A 4 -36.89 21.35 16.71
C LEU A 4 -35.73 20.34 16.89
N SER A 5 -35.30 20.14 18.14
CA SER A 5 -34.22 19.21 18.48
C SER A 5 -34.63 17.75 18.26
N ARG A 6 -35.91 17.43 18.51
CA ARG A 6 -36.48 16.09 18.37
C ARG A 6 -36.57 15.67 16.90
N ARG A 7 -36.12 14.44 16.63
CA ARG A 7 -36.23 13.77 15.33
C ARG A 7 -37.42 12.82 15.36
N VAL A 8 -38.22 12.82 14.30
CA VAL A 8 -39.33 11.89 14.13
C VAL A 8 -38.98 10.91 13.01
N ALA A 9 -39.15 9.61 13.28
CA ALA A 9 -38.91 8.55 12.30
C ALA A 9 -40.03 8.52 11.25
N THR A 10 -39.69 8.28 9.99
CA THR A 10 -40.69 8.03 8.94
C THR A 10 -40.97 6.54 8.78
N LYS A 11 -41.82 6.18 7.81
CA LYS A 11 -42.11 4.76 7.46
C LYS A 11 -40.87 4.04 6.92
N THR A 12 -39.96 4.79 6.29
CA THR A 12 -38.71 4.29 5.72
C THR A 12 -37.61 4.26 6.78
N ALA A 13 -37.05 3.07 7.02
CA ALA A 13 -35.93 2.91 7.95
C ALA A 13 -34.72 3.76 7.56
N GLY A 14 -34.18 4.49 8.55
CA GLY A 14 -33.03 5.39 8.36
C GLY A 14 -33.38 6.77 7.80
N VAL A 15 -34.66 7.06 7.53
CA VAL A 15 -35.14 8.39 7.16
C VAL A 15 -35.89 9.00 8.35
N PHE A 16 -35.56 10.25 8.64
CA PHE A 16 -36.12 11.03 9.74
C PHE A 16 -36.51 12.42 9.23
N TYR A 17 -37.35 13.11 9.97
CA TYR A 17 -37.57 14.54 9.78
C TYR A 17 -37.53 15.30 11.11
N LYS A 18 -37.31 16.61 11.00
CA LYS A 18 -37.50 17.58 12.07
C LYS A 18 -38.49 18.63 11.59
N ASP A 19 -39.41 19.02 12.47
CA ASP A 19 -40.30 20.13 12.18
C ASP A 19 -39.56 21.48 12.34
N ILE A 20 -39.85 22.40 11.45
CA ILE A 20 -39.41 23.79 11.46
C ILE A 20 -40.55 24.62 12.05
N VAL A 21 -40.25 25.35 13.13
CA VAL A 21 -41.21 26.21 13.81
C VAL A 21 -40.94 27.70 13.56
N SER A 22 -42.01 28.47 13.47
CA SER A 22 -41.98 29.94 13.41
C SER A 22 -41.58 30.55 14.75
N HIS A 23 -41.48 31.88 14.81
CA HIS A 23 -41.32 32.61 16.08
C HIS A 23 -42.56 32.51 16.99
N THR A 24 -43.70 32.09 16.44
CA THR A 24 -44.97 31.86 17.17
C THR A 24 -45.18 30.39 17.55
N ASN A 25 -44.13 29.56 17.50
CA ASN A 25 -44.15 28.12 17.81
C ASN A 25 -45.10 27.25 16.95
N SER A 26 -45.65 27.78 15.86
CA SER A 26 -46.41 26.98 14.90
C SER A 26 -45.46 26.24 13.95
N VAL A 27 -45.78 24.98 13.62
CA VAL A 27 -45.04 24.20 12.63
C VAL A 27 -45.30 24.76 11.24
N VAL A 28 -44.24 25.20 10.56
CA VAL A 28 -44.31 25.84 9.23
C VAL A 28 -43.85 24.88 8.14
N ASP A 29 -42.86 24.04 8.42
CA ASP A 29 -42.23 23.19 7.41
C ASP A 29 -41.51 21.99 8.06
N LYS A 30 -40.96 21.08 7.25
CA LYS A 30 -40.23 19.89 7.69
C LYS A 30 -38.90 19.78 6.96
N VAL A 31 -37.84 19.40 7.68
CA VAL A 31 -36.54 19.09 7.08
C VAL A 31 -36.23 17.60 7.22
N PHE A 32 -35.91 16.95 6.11
CA PHE A 32 -35.57 15.53 6.07
C PHE A 32 -34.08 15.29 6.33
N ILE A 33 -33.81 14.24 7.08
CA ILE A 33 -32.47 13.79 7.48
C ILE A 33 -32.39 12.29 7.24
N ILE A 34 -31.29 11.83 6.69
CA ILE A 34 -31.00 10.40 6.53
C ILE A 34 -29.86 9.96 7.45
N ARG A 35 -29.94 8.73 7.95
CA ARG A 35 -28.90 8.07 8.73
C ARG A 35 -28.33 6.89 7.94
N TYR A 36 -27.01 6.80 7.88
CA TYR A 36 -26.29 5.67 7.28
C TYR A 36 -24.96 5.43 8.00
N LYS A 37 -24.38 4.24 7.80
CA LYS A 37 -23.02 3.95 8.27
C LYS A 37 -22.03 4.29 7.16
N ASP A 38 -20.97 5.00 7.52
CA ASP A 38 -19.86 5.34 6.62
C ASP A 38 -18.97 4.11 6.34
N ILE A 39 -18.02 4.24 5.42
CA ILE A 39 -17.04 3.18 5.07
C ILE A 39 -16.29 2.63 6.29
N ASN A 40 -16.07 3.48 7.30
CA ASN A 40 -15.43 3.12 8.56
C ASN A 40 -16.40 2.52 9.61
N GLY A 41 -17.64 2.19 9.23
CA GLY A 41 -18.66 1.64 10.14
C GLY A 41 -19.30 2.64 11.13
N ARG A 42 -18.93 3.93 11.05
CA ARG A 42 -19.44 5.00 11.93
C ARG A 42 -20.79 5.52 11.45
N ASP A 43 -21.71 5.77 12.38
CA ASP A 43 -23.01 6.38 12.06
C ASP A 43 -22.86 7.85 11.63
N LYS A 44 -23.46 8.20 10.49
CA LYS A 44 -23.49 9.55 9.94
C LYS A 44 -24.92 9.99 9.66
N LEU A 45 -25.20 11.26 9.94
CA LEU A 45 -26.48 11.91 9.70
C LEU A 45 -26.28 13.02 8.69
N THR A 46 -27.07 13.00 7.63
CA THR A 46 -26.99 14.00 6.56
C THR A 46 -28.37 14.60 6.31
N THR A 47 -28.44 15.92 6.35
CA THR A 47 -29.66 16.67 6.01
C THR A 47 -29.82 16.72 4.49
N ILE A 48 -31.00 16.33 3.99
CA ILE A 48 -31.28 16.31 2.54
C ILE A 48 -31.91 17.62 2.06
N GLY A 49 -32.89 18.14 2.81
CA GLY A 49 -33.58 19.38 2.43
C GLY A 49 -34.97 19.49 3.05
N LYS A 50 -35.68 20.57 2.69
CA LYS A 50 -36.99 20.90 3.24
C LYS A 50 -38.13 20.31 2.41
N PHE A 51 -39.29 20.15 3.03
CA PHE A 51 -40.50 19.75 2.34
C PHE A 51 -40.99 20.84 1.37
N SER A 52 -40.78 22.11 1.72
CA SER A 52 -41.00 23.26 0.82
C SER A 52 -40.24 23.17 -0.50
N ASP A 53 -39.04 22.59 -0.48
CA ASP A 53 -38.15 22.48 -1.65
C ASP A 53 -38.52 21.29 -2.55
N GLY A 54 -39.71 20.71 -2.35
CA GLY A 54 -40.19 19.54 -3.10
C GLY A 54 -39.62 18.21 -2.62
N ILE A 55 -38.83 18.18 -1.54
CA ILE A 55 -38.27 16.94 -1.01
C ILE A 55 -39.38 16.10 -0.36
N ARG A 56 -39.39 14.81 -0.68
CA ARG A 56 -40.33 13.81 -0.16
C ARG A 56 -39.59 12.61 0.38
N GLU A 57 -40.30 11.78 1.15
CA GLU A 57 -39.75 10.55 1.73
C GLU A 57 -39.19 9.61 0.66
N ALA A 58 -39.89 9.46 -0.48
CA ALA A 58 -39.45 8.62 -1.59
C ALA A 58 -38.09 9.06 -2.16
N TYR A 59 -37.88 10.38 -2.28
CA TYR A 59 -36.61 10.94 -2.73
C TYR A 59 -35.48 10.66 -1.72
N CYS A 60 -35.75 10.83 -0.42
CA CYS A 60 -34.79 10.53 0.63
C CYS A 60 -34.41 9.04 0.66
N LYS A 61 -35.37 8.14 0.42
CA LYS A 61 -35.13 6.70 0.29
C LYS A 61 -34.23 6.38 -0.91
N ALA A 62 -34.50 6.97 -2.07
CA ALA A 62 -33.66 6.80 -3.26
C ALA A 62 -32.23 7.29 -2.99
N LYS A 63 -32.08 8.44 -2.34
CA LYS A 63 -30.77 9.00 -1.99
C LYS A 63 -30.01 8.15 -0.97
N LEU A 64 -30.71 7.59 0.02
CA LEU A 64 -30.15 6.67 1.00
C LEU A 64 -29.66 5.38 0.34
N ASN A 65 -30.43 4.82 -0.59
CA ASN A 65 -30.01 3.64 -1.36
C ASN A 65 -28.77 3.95 -2.22
N GLU A 66 -28.75 5.09 -2.91
CA GLU A 66 -27.58 5.54 -3.69
C GLU A 66 -26.32 5.59 -2.82
N ILE A 67 -26.41 6.19 -1.62
CA ILE A 67 -25.29 6.27 -0.68
C ILE A 67 -24.87 4.88 -0.18
N LYS A 68 -25.82 4.03 0.20
CA LYS A 68 -25.52 2.65 0.62
C LYS A 68 -24.83 1.87 -0.49
N HIS A 69 -25.32 1.95 -1.72
CA HIS A 69 -24.69 1.32 -2.87
C HIS A 69 -23.28 1.86 -3.11
N LYS A 70 -23.06 3.18 -3.01
CA LYS A 70 -21.71 3.77 -3.11
C LYS A 70 -20.75 3.26 -2.05
N ILE A 71 -21.21 3.08 -0.81
CA ILE A 71 -20.39 2.59 0.31
C ILE A 71 -20.09 1.09 0.14
N ILE A 72 -21.06 0.29 -0.28
CA ILE A 72 -20.91 -1.15 -0.48
C ILE A 72 -20.01 -1.45 -1.68
N HIS A 73 -20.18 -0.74 -2.79
CA HIS A 73 -19.47 -1.01 -4.05
C HIS A 73 -18.22 -0.15 -4.25
N GLY A 74 -17.95 0.77 -3.33
CA GLY A 74 -16.70 1.50 -3.24
C GLY A 74 -16.32 2.34 -4.47
N GLU A 75 -17.25 2.68 -5.37
CA GLU A 75 -17.06 3.70 -6.42
C GLU A 75 -18.32 4.02 -7.25
N GLU A 76 -18.21 5.13 -7.98
CA GLU A 76 -19.20 5.96 -8.67
C GLU A 76 -20.08 5.28 -9.73
N LEU A 77 -21.23 5.91 -10.03
CA LEU A 77 -22.04 5.66 -11.22
C LEU A 77 -21.17 5.70 -12.49
N PRO A 78 -21.51 4.95 -13.55
CA PRO A 78 -20.58 4.55 -14.59
C PRO A 78 -20.19 5.73 -15.48
N ARG A 79 -19.03 6.34 -15.21
CA ARG A 79 -18.26 7.08 -16.23
C ARG A 79 -17.07 6.22 -16.63
N ILE A 80 -17.33 5.35 -17.61
CA ILE A 80 -16.35 4.49 -18.30
C ILE A 80 -15.79 3.43 -17.33
N ALA A 81 -16.23 2.19 -17.50
CA ALA A 81 -15.72 1.04 -16.79
C ALA A 81 -14.20 0.91 -16.94
N ARG A 82 -13.43 1.57 -16.06
CA ARG A 82 -12.09 1.09 -15.73
C ARG A 82 -12.34 -0.25 -15.06
N LYS A 83 -12.01 -1.34 -15.76
CA LYS A 83 -12.02 -2.68 -15.16
C LYS A 83 -11.16 -2.58 -13.91
N LYS A 84 -11.80 -2.61 -12.74
CA LYS A 84 -11.07 -2.81 -11.48
C LYS A 84 -10.28 -4.10 -11.65
N SER A 85 -8.98 -3.98 -11.52
CA SER A 85 -8.09 -5.13 -11.50
C SER A 85 -8.45 -5.96 -10.28
N ASN A 86 -9.13 -7.09 -10.48
CA ASN A 86 -9.41 -8.07 -9.41
C ASN A 86 -8.14 -8.83 -8.98
N ILE A 87 -6.98 -8.43 -9.50
CA ILE A 87 -5.69 -9.03 -9.23
C ILE A 87 -5.02 -8.23 -8.13
N THR A 88 -4.52 -8.92 -7.12
CA THR A 88 -3.73 -8.38 -6.03
C THR A 88 -2.32 -8.04 -6.49
N PHE A 89 -1.59 -7.28 -5.68
CA PHE A 89 -0.19 -6.99 -5.98
C PHE A 89 0.69 -8.24 -5.92
N ASP A 90 0.40 -9.19 -5.02
CA ASP A 90 1.15 -10.45 -4.94
C ASP A 90 0.98 -11.28 -6.21
N GLU A 91 -0.24 -11.42 -6.73
CA GLU A 91 -0.49 -12.12 -7.99
C GLU A 91 0.24 -11.44 -9.16
N LEU A 92 0.28 -10.10 -9.23
CA LEU A 92 1.10 -9.39 -10.22
C LEU A 92 2.60 -9.69 -10.05
N ALA A 93 3.08 -9.75 -8.82
CA ALA A 93 4.47 -10.06 -8.52
C ALA A 93 4.81 -11.50 -8.93
N GLU A 94 3.92 -12.46 -8.71
CA GLU A 94 4.08 -13.85 -9.16
C GLU A 94 4.22 -13.91 -10.68
N PHE A 95 3.31 -13.28 -11.43
CA PHE A 95 3.43 -13.20 -12.90
C PHE A 95 4.74 -12.56 -13.35
N TYR A 96 5.16 -11.48 -12.68
CA TYR A 96 6.42 -10.81 -12.96
C TYR A 96 7.63 -11.74 -12.79
N PHE A 97 7.67 -12.50 -11.67
CA PHE A 97 8.77 -13.42 -11.39
C PHE A 97 8.73 -14.65 -12.29
N GLU A 98 7.56 -15.19 -12.62
CA GLU A 98 7.43 -16.29 -13.58
C GLU A 98 7.98 -15.92 -14.97
N LEU A 99 7.68 -14.71 -15.44
CA LEU A 99 8.22 -14.20 -16.71
C LEU A 99 9.73 -14.03 -16.64
N LYS A 100 10.25 -13.51 -15.52
CA LYS A 100 11.71 -13.38 -15.32
C LYS A 100 12.43 -14.71 -15.23
N GLU A 101 11.81 -15.73 -14.62
CA GLU A 101 12.35 -17.09 -14.53
C GLU A 101 12.39 -17.77 -15.90
N LYS A 102 11.43 -17.49 -16.79
CA LYS A 102 11.40 -17.99 -18.18
C LYS A 102 12.36 -17.24 -19.12
N GLY A 103 12.78 -16.03 -18.76
CA GLY A 103 13.67 -15.20 -19.56
C GLY A 103 15.17 -15.43 -19.29
N THR A 104 16.01 -14.67 -19.96
CA THR A 104 17.49 -14.74 -19.85
C THR A 104 18.07 -13.87 -18.72
N HIS A 105 17.27 -13.50 -17.72
CA HIS A 105 17.70 -12.56 -16.69
C HIS A 105 18.67 -13.19 -15.68
N LYS A 106 19.71 -12.43 -15.30
CA LYS A 106 20.62 -12.76 -14.20
C LYS A 106 19.87 -12.74 -12.86
N ASP A 107 19.81 -13.90 -12.21
CA ASP A 107 19.39 -14.10 -10.81
C ASP A 107 17.96 -13.62 -10.40
N PRO A 108 16.88 -14.13 -11.02
CA PRO A 108 15.50 -13.85 -10.58
C PRO A 108 15.26 -14.24 -9.11
N LYS A 109 15.98 -15.25 -8.61
CA LYS A 109 15.87 -15.76 -7.24
C LYS A 109 16.21 -14.71 -6.17
N LYS A 110 17.26 -13.91 -6.40
CA LYS A 110 17.70 -12.89 -5.43
C LYS A 110 16.67 -11.76 -5.31
N GLU A 111 16.08 -11.37 -6.43
CA GLU A 111 15.08 -10.31 -6.49
C GLU A 111 13.75 -10.78 -5.87
N LYS A 112 13.36 -12.04 -6.13
CA LYS A 112 12.21 -12.69 -5.49
C LYS A 112 12.39 -12.76 -3.97
N ALA A 113 13.58 -13.12 -3.48
CA ALA A 113 13.87 -13.13 -2.05
C ALA A 113 13.78 -11.72 -1.40
N ARG A 114 14.20 -10.66 -2.10
CA ARG A 114 14.03 -9.29 -1.63
C ARG A 114 12.56 -8.89 -1.55
N TYR A 115 11.77 -9.30 -2.53
CA TYR A 115 10.32 -9.09 -2.52
C TYR A 115 9.66 -9.79 -1.33
N THR A 116 9.90 -11.08 -1.14
CA THR A 116 9.29 -11.86 -0.05
C THR A 116 9.65 -11.32 1.33
N ASN A 117 10.90 -10.90 1.50
CA ASN A 117 11.40 -10.49 2.82
C ASN A 117 11.02 -9.06 3.21
N HIS A 118 10.82 -8.17 2.24
CA HIS A 118 10.68 -6.74 2.54
C HIS A 118 9.39 -6.10 2.02
N ILE A 119 8.78 -6.63 0.96
CA ILE A 119 7.64 -6.00 0.28
C ILE A 119 6.36 -6.79 0.53
N LYS A 120 6.41 -8.13 0.42
CA LYS A 120 5.24 -9.01 0.43
C LYS A 120 4.30 -8.72 1.61
N ASN A 121 4.77 -8.87 2.83
CA ASN A 121 3.94 -8.68 4.04
C ASN A 121 3.36 -7.25 4.21
N LEU A 122 3.85 -6.25 3.46
CA LEU A 122 3.38 -4.87 3.56
C LEU A 122 2.24 -4.58 2.58
N ILE A 123 2.30 -5.14 1.36
CA ILE A 123 1.40 -4.75 0.27
C ILE A 123 0.85 -5.91 -0.57
N GLU A 124 1.05 -7.17 -0.18
CA GLU A 124 0.58 -8.35 -0.94
C GLU A 124 -0.92 -8.28 -1.30
N ASN A 125 -1.74 -7.89 -0.34
CA ASN A 125 -3.21 -7.84 -0.48
C ASN A 125 -3.72 -6.51 -1.06
N TYR A 126 -2.82 -5.58 -1.40
CA TYR A 126 -3.23 -4.32 -2.00
C TYR A 126 -3.61 -4.55 -3.46
N LEU A 127 -4.68 -3.87 -3.88
CA LEU A 127 -4.94 -3.75 -5.32
C LEU A 127 -3.88 -2.83 -5.94
N PRO A 128 -3.43 -3.11 -7.18
CA PRO A 128 -2.46 -2.29 -7.90
C PRO A 128 -2.86 -0.81 -7.99
N GLU A 129 -4.16 -0.55 -8.10
CA GLU A 129 -4.77 0.79 -8.15
C GLU A 129 -4.61 1.57 -6.83
N ASN A 130 -4.52 0.85 -5.71
CA ASN A 130 -4.35 1.43 -4.37
C ASN A 130 -2.88 1.66 -4.01
N ILE A 131 -1.93 1.28 -4.89
CA ILE A 131 -0.53 1.62 -4.72
C ILE A 131 -0.34 3.06 -5.21
N THR A 132 -0.64 4.01 -4.32
CA THR A 132 -0.54 5.44 -4.60
C THR A 132 0.87 5.97 -4.35
N LYS A 133 1.12 7.22 -4.75
CA LYS A 133 2.39 7.90 -4.48
C LYS A 133 2.62 8.11 -2.99
N GLU A 134 1.55 8.38 -2.23
CA GLU A 134 1.60 8.53 -0.76
C GLU A 134 2.06 7.22 -0.11
N LEU A 135 1.48 6.09 -0.53
CA LEU A 135 1.88 4.77 -0.03
C LEU A 135 3.37 4.49 -0.32
N LEU A 136 3.85 4.80 -1.52
CA LEU A 136 5.26 4.62 -1.85
C LEU A 136 6.19 5.50 -0.99
N LEU A 137 5.74 6.70 -0.62
CA LEU A 137 6.51 7.58 0.27
C LEU A 137 6.56 7.03 1.70
N ASP A 138 5.45 6.48 2.19
CA ASP A 138 5.39 5.81 3.49
C ASP A 138 6.29 4.58 3.53
N LEU A 139 6.27 3.76 2.47
CA LEU A 139 7.18 2.63 2.31
C LEU A 139 8.64 3.09 2.27
N GLN A 140 8.96 4.15 1.51
CA GLN A 140 10.31 4.73 1.46
C GLN A 140 10.79 5.14 2.86
N ASN A 141 9.94 5.81 3.64
CA ASN A 141 10.27 6.22 5.01
C ASN A 141 10.46 5.02 5.94
N ASN A 142 9.67 3.97 5.79
CA ASN A 142 9.79 2.74 6.58
C ASN A 142 11.07 1.97 6.24
N PHE A 143 11.42 1.85 4.96
CA PHE A 143 12.66 1.20 4.53
C PHE A 143 13.89 1.99 4.96
N LYS A 144 13.87 3.32 4.83
CA LYS A 144 14.99 4.20 5.21
C LYS A 144 15.37 4.09 6.69
N LYS A 145 14.43 3.73 7.58
CA LYS A 145 14.71 3.52 9.02
C LYS A 145 15.58 2.28 9.30
N LYS A 146 15.58 1.30 8.40
CA LYS A 146 16.19 -0.02 8.64
C LYS A 146 17.21 -0.44 7.59
N LEU A 147 17.18 0.17 6.41
CA LEU A 147 17.93 -0.27 5.22
C LEU A 147 18.74 0.87 4.62
N ALA A 148 19.87 0.53 4.01
CA ALA A 148 20.69 1.49 3.28
C ALA A 148 19.90 2.19 2.15
N PRO A 149 20.25 3.44 1.78
CA PRO A 149 19.56 4.19 0.73
C PRO A 149 19.48 3.45 -0.61
N ARG A 150 20.57 2.74 -0.98
CA ARG A 150 20.64 1.92 -2.20
C ARG A 150 19.62 0.78 -2.18
N THR A 151 19.53 0.08 -1.06
CA THR A 151 18.57 -1.02 -0.87
C THR A 151 17.13 -0.50 -0.89
N THR A 152 16.87 0.61 -0.20
CA THR A 152 15.55 1.27 -0.21
C THR A 152 15.11 1.63 -1.63
N ASN A 153 15.99 2.26 -2.41
CA ASN A 153 15.71 2.59 -3.81
C ASN A 153 15.41 1.34 -4.64
N HIS A 154 16.21 0.28 -4.45
CA HIS A 154 15.99 -0.97 -5.17
C HIS A 154 14.60 -1.57 -4.88
N LEU A 155 14.15 -1.57 -3.63
CA LEU A 155 12.81 -2.06 -3.26
C LEU A 155 11.70 -1.21 -3.91
N LEU A 156 11.83 0.12 -3.90
CA LEU A 156 10.87 1.01 -4.55
C LEU A 156 10.81 0.77 -6.06
N PHE A 157 11.98 0.62 -6.69
CA PHE A 157 12.05 0.34 -8.13
C PHE A 157 11.46 -1.02 -8.47
N LEU A 158 11.66 -2.03 -7.62
CA LEU A 158 11.03 -3.34 -7.79
C LEU A 158 9.49 -3.23 -7.79
N ILE A 159 8.90 -2.49 -6.85
CA ILE A 159 7.45 -2.25 -6.81
C ILE A 159 6.97 -1.60 -8.12
N THR A 160 7.63 -0.53 -8.55
CA THR A 160 7.25 0.15 -9.81
C THR A 160 7.46 -0.74 -11.03
N SER A 161 8.43 -1.66 -11.00
CA SER A 161 8.72 -2.56 -12.13
C SER A 161 7.65 -3.64 -12.26
N ILE A 162 7.18 -4.20 -11.14
CA ILE A 162 6.05 -5.14 -11.12
C ILE A 162 4.79 -4.46 -11.71
N LEU A 163 4.48 -3.23 -11.29
CA LEU A 163 3.33 -2.49 -11.83
C LEU A 163 3.47 -2.21 -13.33
N LYS A 164 4.66 -1.77 -13.78
CA LYS A 164 4.93 -1.52 -15.21
C LYS A 164 4.76 -2.79 -16.04
N ASN A 165 5.27 -3.92 -15.55
CA ASN A 165 5.11 -5.20 -16.24
C ASN A 165 3.63 -5.66 -16.26
N GLY A 166 2.87 -5.40 -15.20
CA GLY A 166 1.42 -5.62 -15.19
C GLY A 166 0.69 -4.83 -16.27
N ILE A 167 1.12 -3.61 -16.56
CA ILE A 167 0.57 -2.80 -17.67
C ILE A 167 0.96 -3.38 -19.02
N GLU A 168 2.24 -3.71 -19.20
CA GLU A 168 2.77 -4.28 -20.44
C GLU A 168 2.05 -5.59 -20.81
N THR A 169 1.78 -6.44 -19.81
CA THR A 169 1.06 -7.71 -19.96
C THR A 169 -0.47 -7.56 -19.96
N LYS A 170 -1.00 -6.34 -19.89
CA LYS A 170 -2.44 -6.00 -19.84
C LYS A 170 -3.19 -6.65 -18.67
N LYS A 171 -2.49 -7.03 -17.60
CA LYS A 171 -3.07 -7.54 -16.34
C LYS A 171 -3.53 -6.41 -15.42
N TYR A 172 -2.94 -5.22 -15.60
CA TYR A 172 -3.26 -4.00 -14.89
C TYR A 172 -3.41 -2.86 -15.92
N THR A 173 -4.39 -1.97 -15.72
CA THR A 173 -4.68 -0.87 -16.65
C THR A 173 -4.63 0.52 -15.98
N GLY A 174 -4.16 0.59 -14.74
CA GLY A 174 -4.02 1.85 -14.03
C GLY A 174 -2.68 2.53 -14.30
N LEU A 175 -2.41 3.58 -13.52
CA LEU A 175 -1.18 4.35 -13.63
C LEU A 175 -0.12 3.80 -12.67
N VAL A 176 1.14 3.91 -13.05
CA VAL A 176 2.26 3.63 -12.13
C VAL A 176 2.65 4.94 -11.44
N PRO A 177 2.62 5.02 -10.10
CA PRO A 177 3.06 6.20 -9.39
C PRO A 177 4.56 6.45 -9.58
N THR A 178 4.94 7.71 -9.79
CA THR A 178 6.33 8.14 -9.91
C THR A 178 6.84 8.73 -8.59
N ILE A 179 7.91 8.16 -8.04
CA ILE A 179 8.59 8.63 -6.83
C ILE A 179 10.07 8.89 -7.10
N LYS A 180 10.64 9.91 -6.44
CA LYS A 180 12.09 10.16 -6.47
C LYS A 180 12.80 9.22 -5.50
N GLY A 181 13.84 8.54 -5.98
CA GLY A 181 14.72 7.76 -5.13
C GLY A 181 15.51 8.64 -4.15
N LEU A 182 16.01 8.03 -3.09
CA LEU A 182 16.95 8.63 -2.15
C LEU A 182 18.27 8.93 -2.88
N THR A 183 18.91 10.05 -2.52
CA THR A 183 20.26 10.37 -2.96
C THR A 183 21.23 9.31 -2.44
N LEU A 184 22.09 8.81 -3.32
CA LEU A 184 23.16 7.88 -2.98
C LEU A 184 24.43 8.69 -2.78
N ASP A 185 25.00 8.63 -1.58
CA ASP A 185 26.38 9.02 -1.39
C ASP A 185 27.25 7.88 -1.95
N ASN A 186 27.62 8.01 -3.21
CA ASN A 186 28.54 7.08 -3.88
C ASN A 186 29.98 7.60 -3.76
N ALA A 187 30.37 8.17 -2.60
CA ALA A 187 31.78 8.32 -2.29
C ALA A 187 32.45 6.98 -2.59
N ARG A 188 33.26 6.93 -3.66
CA ARG A 188 34.00 5.72 -4.00
C ARG A 188 34.87 5.42 -2.80
N GLU A 189 34.73 4.23 -2.25
CA GLU A 189 35.71 3.71 -1.30
C GLU A 189 37.08 3.89 -1.95
N ARG A 190 38.02 4.50 -1.22
CA ARG A 190 39.37 4.74 -1.70
C ARG A 190 39.96 3.39 -2.14
N TYR A 191 40.74 3.39 -3.23
CA TYR A 191 41.56 2.23 -3.54
C TYR A 191 42.54 1.98 -2.40
N LEU A 192 42.83 0.70 -2.14
CA LEU A 192 43.90 0.32 -1.22
C LEU A 192 45.24 0.81 -1.80
N GLU A 193 46.07 1.42 -0.96
CA GLU A 193 47.44 1.74 -1.33
C GLU A 193 48.29 0.46 -1.36
N LEU A 194 49.43 0.50 -2.07
CA LEU A 194 50.36 -0.63 -2.16
C LEU A 194 50.76 -1.20 -0.79
N GLU A 195 50.94 -0.34 0.21
CA GLU A 195 51.28 -0.72 1.58
C GLU A 195 50.17 -1.52 2.25
N GLU A 196 48.91 -1.08 2.09
CA GLU A 196 47.74 -1.75 2.64
C GLU A 196 47.51 -3.12 1.96
N ILE A 197 47.73 -3.20 0.64
CA ILE A 197 47.68 -4.45 -0.13
C ILE A 197 48.73 -5.44 0.41
N ASN A 198 49.95 -4.98 0.63
CA ASN A 198 51.02 -5.82 1.15
C ASN A 198 50.75 -6.29 2.58
N SER A 199 50.21 -5.42 3.43
CA SER A 199 49.80 -5.78 4.79
C SER A 199 48.70 -6.85 4.79
N LEU A 200 47.68 -6.69 3.94
CA LEU A 200 46.61 -7.69 3.77
C LEU A 200 47.16 -9.03 3.25
N LEU A 201 48.10 -9.01 2.31
CA LEU A 201 48.75 -10.21 1.79
C LEU A 201 49.61 -10.92 2.84
N GLN A 202 50.29 -10.18 3.71
CA GLN A 202 51.06 -10.78 4.79
C GLN A 202 50.15 -11.41 5.84
N GLU A 203 49.07 -10.74 6.23
CA GLU A 203 48.19 -11.25 7.28
C GLU A 203 47.41 -12.48 6.82
N SER A 204 46.90 -12.47 5.57
CA SER A 204 46.29 -13.66 4.97
C SER A 204 47.26 -14.86 4.92
N LYS A 205 48.53 -14.63 4.57
CA LYS A 205 49.55 -15.71 4.61
C LYS A 205 49.80 -16.25 6.01
N LYS A 206 49.79 -15.39 7.04
CA LYS A 206 49.94 -15.84 8.44
C LYS A 206 48.76 -16.70 8.88
N GLU A 207 47.53 -16.31 8.54
CA GLU A 207 46.34 -17.14 8.82
C GLU A 207 46.44 -18.50 8.13
N PHE A 208 46.79 -18.54 6.84
CA PHE A 208 47.02 -19.79 6.12
C PHE A 208 48.10 -20.67 6.76
N CYS A 209 49.21 -20.08 7.21
CA CYS A 209 50.28 -20.83 7.90
C CYS A 209 49.86 -21.31 9.30
N ASN A 210 49.08 -20.53 10.03
CA ASN A 210 48.58 -20.90 11.36
C ASN A 210 47.54 -22.03 11.27
N ASP A 211 46.67 -22.01 10.26
CA ASP A 211 45.72 -23.09 10.01
C ASP A 211 46.43 -24.38 9.65
N ILE A 212 47.44 -24.35 8.77
CA ILE A 212 48.26 -25.53 8.44
C ILE A 212 49.06 -26.02 9.67
N GLY A 213 49.62 -25.11 10.48
CA GLY A 213 50.34 -25.46 11.71
C GLY A 213 49.45 -26.14 12.76
N SER A 214 48.18 -25.73 12.88
CA SER A 214 47.20 -26.37 13.76
C SER A 214 46.83 -27.79 13.30
N VAL A 215 46.74 -28.00 11.98
CA VAL A 215 46.44 -29.31 11.38
C VAL A 215 47.64 -30.26 11.52
N ILE A 216 48.87 -29.77 11.36
CA ILE A 216 50.08 -30.61 11.53
C ILE A 216 50.27 -31.02 13.01
N ASN A 217 50.01 -30.12 13.97
CA ASN A 217 50.16 -30.41 15.40
C ASN A 217 49.07 -31.36 15.96
N SER A 218 47.90 -31.47 15.33
CA SER A 218 46.84 -32.42 15.73
C SER A 218 47.05 -33.83 15.18
N VAL A 219 47.86 -33.99 14.12
CA VAL A 219 48.19 -35.29 13.51
C VAL A 219 49.47 -35.91 14.11
N SER A 220 50.29 -35.11 14.80
CA SER A 220 51.61 -35.52 15.29
C SER A 220 51.69 -35.83 16.79
N THR A 221 50.56 -36.02 17.49
CA THR A 221 50.57 -36.65 18.82
C THR A 221 50.43 -38.17 18.68
N PRO A 222 51.51 -38.97 18.76
CA PRO A 222 51.36 -40.40 18.82
C PRO A 222 50.83 -40.77 20.21
N ASN A 223 49.62 -41.34 20.26
CA ASN A 223 49.13 -42.05 21.43
C ASN A 223 50.00 -43.29 21.62
N PHE A 224 51.05 -43.18 22.43
CA PHE A 224 51.70 -44.33 23.04
C PHE A 224 51.11 -44.51 24.43
N SER A 225 50.25 -45.51 24.55
CA SER A 225 49.82 -46.15 25.80
C SER A 225 50.37 -47.57 25.83
#